data_AF-B3RW69-F1
#
_entry.id   AF-B3RW69-F1
#
_cell.length_a   1.000
_cell.length_b   1.000
_cell.length_c   1.000
_cell.angle_alpha   90.00
_cell.angle_beta   90.00
_cell.angle_gamma   90.00
#
_symmetry.space_group_name_H-M   'P 1'
#
loop_
_entity.id
_entity.type
_entity.pdbx_description
1 polymer ?
#
loop_
_entity_poly.entity_id
_entity_poly.type
_entity_poly.pdbx_seq_one_letter_code
_entity_poly.pdbx_strand_id
1 'polypeptide(L)'
;AIGGSLAAMIGTAYICQSMPYQEGLLNTKHLAWLVHTGTIGFVLSPLMFMGGPLLMRAAAITGGVVGGLSMIAACAPSEKFLTWGGPLGLALGGVCMASIGSAFIPATGMLGAGLYSISLYGGLLVFGGLLLYDTQKLVKKAETHSLYHPVKYDPINESIGVYMDIINIFIRIATILAAGGGSRRR
;
A
#
# COMPACT_ATOMS: atom_id res chain seq x y z
N ALA A 1 10.87 17.62 -7.75
CA ALA A 1 9.60 17.30 -7.06
C ALA A 1 9.55 15.84 -6.60
N ILE A 2 9.68 14.84 -7.48
CA ILE A 2 9.53 13.40 -7.17
C ILE A 2 10.52 12.90 -6.09
N GLY A 3 11.79 13.30 -6.14
CA GLY A 3 12.77 12.90 -5.12
C GLY A 3 12.45 13.45 -3.72
N GLY A 4 11.88 14.66 -3.64
CA GLY A 4 11.50 15.28 -2.37
C GLY A 4 10.29 14.61 -1.73
N SER A 5 9.27 14.24 -2.53
CA SER A 5 8.10 13.50 -2.03
C SER A 5 8.46 12.09 -1.57
N LEU A 6 9.34 11.39 -2.30
CA LEU A 6 9.85 10.07 -1.90
C LEU A 6 10.64 10.14 -0.58
N ALA A 7 11.56 11.10 -0.46
CA ALA A 7 12.33 11.31 0.77
C ALA A 7 11.41 11.63 1.96
N ALA A 8 10.38 12.47 1.76
CA ALA A 8 9.41 12.79 2.80
C ALA A 8 8.59 11.57 3.25
N MET A 9 8.11 10.74 2.31
CA MET A 9 7.35 9.53 2.65
C MET A 9 8.21 8.51 3.40
N ILE A 10 9.45 8.27 2.94
CA ILE A 10 10.37 7.33 3.59
C ILE A 10 10.80 7.87 4.97
N GLY A 11 11.14 9.16 5.06
CA GLY A 11 11.57 9.79 6.30
C GLY A 11 10.47 9.78 7.37
N THR A 12 9.24 10.15 7.00
CA THR A 12 8.10 10.12 7.93
C THR A 12 7.73 8.69 8.35
N ALA A 13 7.82 7.72 7.43
CA ALA A 13 7.65 6.30 7.77
C ALA A 13 8.70 5.84 8.79
N TYR A 14 9.99 6.12 8.52
CA TYR A 14 11.09 5.73 9.40
C TYR A 14 10.95 6.35 10.79
N ILE A 15 10.61 7.64 10.87
CA ILE A 15 10.36 8.32 12.14
C ILE A 15 9.20 7.66 12.90
N CYS A 16 8.08 7.37 12.24
CA CYS A 16 6.92 6.72 12.86
C CYS A 16 7.27 5.31 13.40
N GLN A 17 8.09 4.55 12.68
CA GLN A 17 8.50 3.19 13.06
C GLN A 17 9.55 3.18 14.17
N SER A 18 10.46 4.16 14.18
CA SER A 18 11.55 4.27 15.16
C SER A 18 11.08 4.60 16.59
N MET A 19 9.89 5.18 16.73
CA MET A 19 9.39 5.58 18.04
C MET A 19 8.69 4.43 18.77
N PRO A 20 8.95 4.26 20.08
CA PRO A 20 8.31 3.23 20.88
C PRO A 20 6.82 3.52 21.06
N TYR A 21 6.00 2.48 20.98
CA TYR A 21 4.59 2.56 21.31
C TYR A 21 4.41 2.70 22.83
N GLN A 22 3.64 3.70 23.26
CA GLN A 22 3.17 3.84 24.63
C GLN A 22 1.64 3.89 24.63
N GLU A 23 1.02 3.26 25.63
CA GLU A 23 -0.43 3.16 25.77
C GLU A 23 -1.02 4.50 26.21
N GLY A 24 -2.01 5.02 25.45
CA GLY A 24 -2.68 6.29 25.71
C GLY A 24 -3.46 6.81 24.49
N LEU A 25 -4.43 7.70 24.71
CA LEU A 25 -5.30 8.25 23.65
C LEU A 25 -4.55 9.09 22.60
N LEU A 26 -3.55 9.88 23.04
CA LEU A 26 -2.68 10.67 22.16
C LEU A 26 -1.24 10.50 22.63
N ASN A 27 -0.41 9.93 21.77
CA ASN A 27 1.01 9.71 22.02
C ASN A 27 1.81 10.26 20.84
N THR A 28 3.07 10.61 21.05
CA THR A 28 4.08 10.92 20.04
C THR A 28 4.04 9.97 18.84
N LYS A 29 3.81 8.66 19.06
CA LYS A 29 3.66 7.71 17.95
C LYS A 29 2.42 7.95 17.09
N HIS A 30 1.28 8.25 17.70
CA HIS A 30 0.05 8.63 16.98
C HIS A 30 0.25 9.95 16.21
N LEU A 31 0.97 10.92 16.78
CA LEU A 31 1.31 12.16 16.09
C LEU A 31 2.18 11.92 14.86
N ALA A 32 3.22 11.08 14.95
CA ALA A 32 4.02 10.77 13.78
C ALA A 32 3.29 9.94 12.74
N TRP A 33 2.37 9.07 13.17
CA TRP A 33 1.48 8.37 12.25
C TRP A 33 0.55 9.35 11.52
N LEU A 34 0.01 10.37 12.20
CA LEU A 34 -0.75 11.44 11.57
C LEU A 34 0.09 12.27 10.60
N VAL A 35 1.34 12.58 10.96
CA VAL A 35 2.28 13.28 10.06
C VAL A 35 2.57 12.43 8.83
N HIS A 36 2.77 11.12 9.01
CA HIS A 36 3.07 10.20 7.91
C HIS A 36 1.87 10.05 6.96
N THR A 37 0.68 9.78 7.49
CA THR A 37 -0.55 9.68 6.69
C THR A 37 -0.91 11.00 6.01
N GLY A 38 -0.71 12.13 6.69
CA GLY A 38 -0.87 13.46 6.10
C GLY A 38 0.12 13.74 4.97
N THR A 39 1.38 13.31 5.12
CA THR A 39 2.40 13.43 4.07
C THR A 39 2.03 12.61 2.84
N ILE A 40 1.54 11.38 3.03
CA ILE A 40 1.05 10.55 1.92
C ILE A 40 -0.16 11.22 1.25
N GLY A 41 -1.13 11.71 2.03
CA GLY A 41 -2.28 12.45 1.49
C GLY A 41 -1.85 13.66 0.64
N PHE A 42 -0.84 14.41 1.09
CA PHE A 42 -0.28 15.52 0.33
C PHE A 42 0.38 15.07 -0.97
N VAL A 43 1.16 13.97 -0.96
CA VAL A 43 1.77 13.40 -2.17
C VAL A 43 0.72 12.90 -3.15
N LEU A 44 -0.43 12.42 -2.66
CA LEU A 44 -1.55 11.96 -3.47
C LEU A 44 -2.46 13.10 -3.96
N SER A 45 -2.28 14.33 -3.47
CA SER A 45 -3.12 15.48 -3.85
C SER A 45 -3.25 15.72 -5.36
N PRO A 46 -2.24 15.46 -6.23
CA PRO A 46 -2.41 15.64 -7.68
C PRO A 46 -3.43 14.68 -8.29
N LEU A 47 -3.73 13.53 -7.66
CA LEU A 47 -4.78 12.62 -8.13
C LEU A 47 -6.17 13.26 -8.08
N MET A 48 -6.37 14.27 -7.24
CA MET A 48 -7.64 14.99 -7.13
C MET A 48 -8.05 15.67 -8.45
N PHE A 49 -7.08 15.96 -9.34
CA PHE A 49 -7.36 16.48 -10.68
C PHE A 49 -8.03 15.46 -11.62
N MET A 50 -8.04 14.17 -11.27
CA MET A 50 -8.74 13.12 -12.05
C MET A 50 -10.27 13.18 -11.91
N GLY A 51 -10.77 13.96 -10.93
CA GLY A 51 -12.19 14.21 -10.69
C GLY A 51 -12.75 13.44 -9.48
N GLY A 52 -13.45 14.17 -8.61
CA GLY A 52 -14.03 13.64 -7.37
C GLY A 52 -14.91 12.39 -7.54
N PRO A 53 -15.87 12.36 -8.49
CA PRO A 53 -16.73 11.19 -8.68
C PRO A 53 -15.97 9.92 -9.09
N LEU A 54 -14.89 10.06 -9.86
CA LEU A 54 -14.04 8.93 -10.26
C LEU A 54 -13.27 8.39 -9.07
N LEU A 55 -12.69 9.27 -8.25
CA LEU A 55 -11.96 8.86 -7.06
C LEU A 55 -12.87 8.23 -6.00
N MET A 56 -14.09 8.72 -5.83
CA MET A 56 -15.06 8.09 -4.92
C MET A 56 -15.42 6.67 -5.36
N ARG A 57 -15.57 6.44 -6.66
CA ARG A 57 -15.78 5.08 -7.22
C ARG A 57 -14.55 4.21 -7.01
N ALA A 58 -13.36 4.75 -7.28
CA ALA A 58 -12.10 4.04 -7.04
C ALA A 58 -11.97 3.64 -5.56
N ALA A 59 -12.32 4.54 -4.64
CA ALA A 59 -12.30 4.30 -3.21
C ALA A 59 -13.30 3.22 -2.80
N ALA A 60 -14.54 3.26 -3.31
CA ALA A 60 -15.54 2.24 -3.04
C ALA A 60 -15.11 0.84 -3.53
N ILE A 61 -14.57 0.75 -4.76
CA ILE A 61 -14.06 -0.52 -5.31
C ILE A 61 -12.86 -1.00 -4.48
N THR A 62 -11.94 -0.11 -4.13
CA THR A 62 -10.79 -0.44 -3.29
C THR A 62 -11.25 -0.96 -1.93
N GLY A 63 -12.22 -0.32 -1.29
CA GLY A 63 -12.80 -0.77 -0.02
C GLY A 63 -13.40 -2.17 -0.12
N GLY A 64 -14.10 -2.48 -1.22
CA GLY A 64 -14.62 -3.83 -1.48
C GLY A 64 -13.52 -4.87 -1.67
N VAL A 65 -12.48 -4.56 -2.46
CA VAL A 65 -11.33 -5.46 -2.69
C VAL A 65 -10.55 -5.69 -1.41
N VAL A 66 -10.18 -4.63 -0.70
CA VAL A 66 -9.42 -4.68 0.55
C VAL A 66 -10.21 -5.40 1.63
N GLY A 67 -11.51 -5.09 1.79
CA GLY A 67 -12.37 -5.75 2.76
C GLY A 67 -12.52 -7.25 2.47
N GLY A 68 -12.74 -7.63 1.20
CA GLY A 68 -12.83 -9.02 0.80
C GLY A 68 -11.53 -9.80 1.02
N LEU A 69 -10.39 -9.24 0.60
CA LEU A 69 -9.07 -9.84 0.81
C LEU A 69 -8.76 -9.97 2.31
N SER A 70 -9.03 -8.93 3.11
CA SER A 70 -8.79 -8.96 4.56
C SER A 70 -9.64 -10.03 5.26
N MET A 71 -10.89 -10.24 4.83
CA MET A 71 -11.75 -11.30 5.36
C MET A 71 -11.21 -12.69 5.01
N ILE A 72 -10.73 -12.89 3.78
CA ILE A 72 -10.08 -14.14 3.37
C ILE A 72 -8.82 -14.38 4.20
N ALA A 73 -8.00 -13.35 4.41
CA ALA A 73 -6.81 -13.42 5.25
C ALA A 73 -7.14 -13.84 6.70
N ALA A 74 -8.19 -13.24 7.29
CA ALA A 74 -8.63 -13.56 8.64
C ALA A 74 -9.16 -15.00 8.79
N CYS A 75 -9.78 -15.56 7.74
CA CYS A 75 -10.30 -16.93 7.76
C CYS A 75 -9.28 -17.98 7.28
N ALA A 76 -8.17 -17.59 6.66
CA ALA A 76 -7.21 -18.52 6.08
C ALA A 76 -6.15 -18.99 7.10
N PRO A 77 -5.80 -20.29 7.12
CA PRO A 77 -4.82 -20.85 8.06
C PRO A 77 -3.42 -20.26 7.84
N SER A 78 -2.87 -19.67 8.92
CA SER A 78 -1.73 -18.73 8.93
C SER A 78 -0.35 -19.34 8.61
N GLU A 79 -0.25 -20.66 8.49
CA GLU A 79 1.02 -21.37 8.25
C GLU A 79 1.44 -21.38 6.77
N LYS A 80 0.48 -21.26 5.84
CA LYS A 80 0.74 -21.41 4.40
C LYS A 80 1.19 -20.14 3.70
N PHE A 81 0.89 -18.96 4.23
CA PHE A 81 1.21 -17.69 3.57
C PHE A 81 2.52 -17.06 4.06
N LEU A 82 3.01 -17.42 5.25
CA LEU A 82 4.28 -16.89 5.75
C LEU A 82 5.48 -17.27 4.84
N THR A 83 5.39 -18.43 4.19
CA THR A 83 6.33 -18.92 3.16
C THR A 83 6.27 -18.16 1.84
N TRP A 84 5.19 -17.42 1.57
CA TRP A 84 5.05 -16.61 0.34
C TRP A 84 5.72 -15.24 0.44
N GLY A 85 6.23 -14.85 1.60
CA GLY A 85 6.94 -13.57 1.76
C GLY A 85 8.14 -13.42 0.81
N GLY A 86 8.87 -14.51 0.54
CA GLY A 86 10.00 -14.51 -0.38
C GLY A 86 9.59 -14.21 -1.84
N PRO A 87 8.70 -15.02 -2.45
CA PRO A 87 8.18 -14.75 -3.79
C PRO A 87 7.46 -13.40 -3.92
N LEU A 88 6.64 -13.00 -2.93
CA LEU A 88 5.96 -11.70 -2.93
C LEU A 88 6.94 -10.53 -2.86
N GLY A 89 8.02 -10.65 -2.08
CA GLY A 89 9.08 -9.65 -2.03
C GLY A 89 9.83 -9.50 -3.36
N LEU A 90 10.11 -10.60 -4.05
CA LEU A 90 10.69 -10.56 -5.40
C LEU A 90 9.75 -9.90 -6.41
N ALA A 91 8.46 -10.26 -6.35
CA ALA A 91 7.45 -9.67 -7.22
C ALA A 91 7.27 -8.16 -6.96
N LEU A 92 7.31 -7.73 -5.69
CA LEU A 92 7.31 -6.32 -5.30
C LEU A 92 8.53 -5.60 -5.87
N GLY A 93 9.72 -6.18 -5.75
CA GLY A 93 10.94 -5.63 -6.36
C GLY A 93 10.80 -5.41 -7.87
N GLY A 94 10.23 -6.39 -8.59
CA GLY A 94 9.94 -6.28 -10.02
C GLY A 94 8.94 -5.17 -10.35
N VAL A 95 7.85 -5.05 -9.58
CA VAL A 95 6.86 -3.98 -9.75
C VAL A 95 7.44 -2.61 -9.42
N CYS A 96 8.30 -2.50 -8.40
CA CYS A 96 9.01 -1.27 -8.05
C CYS A 96 9.94 -0.83 -9.19
N MET A 97 10.75 -1.76 -9.73
CA MET A 97 11.61 -1.47 -10.89
C MET A 97 10.80 -1.07 -12.12
N ALA A 98 9.67 -1.75 -12.38
CA ALA A 98 8.78 -1.38 -13.48
C ALA A 98 8.15 0.01 -13.28
N SER A 99 7.79 0.37 -12.05
CA SER A 99 7.21 1.67 -11.71
C SER A 99 8.23 2.79 -11.89
N ILE A 100 9.47 2.60 -11.44
CA ILE A 100 10.57 3.55 -11.67
C ILE A 100 10.87 3.64 -13.17
N GLY A 101 10.97 2.52 -13.87
CA GLY A 101 11.20 2.48 -15.32
C GLY A 101 10.14 3.24 -16.10
N SER A 102 8.86 3.08 -15.73
CA SER A 102 7.74 3.79 -16.37
C SER A 102 7.75 5.30 -16.12
N ALA A 103 8.44 5.80 -15.09
CA ALA A 103 8.60 7.23 -14.84
C ALA A 103 9.63 7.89 -15.78
N PHE A 104 10.58 7.10 -16.32
CA PHE A 104 11.64 7.59 -17.21
C PHE A 104 11.44 7.18 -18.68
N ILE A 105 10.66 6.13 -18.93
CA ILE A 105 10.41 5.61 -20.27
C ILE A 105 8.99 5.96 -20.71
N PRO A 106 8.81 6.72 -21.81
CA PRO A 106 7.49 7.05 -22.32
C PRO A 106 6.68 5.79 -22.68
N ALA A 107 5.39 5.78 -22.32
CA ALA A 107 4.48 4.66 -22.59
C ALA A 107 4.12 4.47 -24.08
N THR A 108 4.72 5.24 -24.99
CA THR A 108 4.47 5.20 -26.45
C THR A 108 5.22 4.06 -27.15
N GLY A 109 6.31 3.55 -26.57
CA GLY A 109 7.03 2.38 -27.08
C GLY A 109 6.51 1.08 -26.48
N MET A 110 6.72 -0.06 -27.16
CA MET A 110 6.32 -1.39 -26.69
C MET A 110 6.89 -1.73 -25.30
N LEU A 111 8.15 -1.34 -25.04
CA LEU A 111 8.76 -1.49 -23.71
C LEU A 111 8.10 -0.58 -22.66
N GLY A 112 7.77 0.67 -23.00
CA GLY A 112 7.10 1.60 -22.09
C GLY A 112 5.67 1.16 -21.75
N ALA A 113 4.90 0.71 -22.75
CA ALA A 113 3.57 0.15 -22.57
C ALA A 113 3.60 -1.15 -21.73
N GLY A 114 4.61 -1.99 -21.95
CA GLY A 114 4.85 -3.20 -21.15
C GLY A 114 5.15 -2.85 -19.68
N LEU A 115 6.07 -1.94 -19.43
CA LEU A 115 6.42 -1.47 -18.07
C LEU A 115 5.23 -0.84 -17.36
N TYR A 116 4.44 -0.02 -18.06
CA TYR A 116 3.22 0.58 -17.54
C TYR A 116 2.17 -0.47 -17.17
N SER A 117 2.00 -1.50 -18.01
CA SER A 117 1.05 -2.59 -17.76
C SER A 117 1.49 -3.48 -16.59
N ILE A 118 2.79 -3.80 -16.50
CA ILE A 118 3.36 -4.56 -15.38
C ILE A 118 3.24 -3.77 -14.09
N SER A 119 3.52 -2.46 -14.12
CA SER A 119 3.30 -1.61 -12.96
C SER A 119 1.83 -1.67 -12.58
N LEU A 120 0.89 -1.27 -13.44
CA LEU A 120 -0.52 -1.18 -13.08
C LEU A 120 -1.17 -2.52 -12.71
N TYR A 121 -1.22 -3.48 -13.63
CA TYR A 121 -1.94 -4.73 -13.44
C TYR A 121 -1.15 -5.74 -12.64
N GLY A 122 0.16 -5.88 -12.93
CA GLY A 122 1.04 -6.75 -12.15
C GLY A 122 1.18 -6.25 -10.71
N GLY A 123 1.36 -4.94 -10.54
CA GLY A 123 1.36 -4.32 -9.22
C GLY A 123 0.06 -4.55 -8.46
N LEU A 124 -1.10 -4.41 -9.10
CA LEU A 124 -2.38 -4.64 -8.44
C LEU A 124 -2.49 -6.06 -7.85
N LEU A 125 -2.03 -7.08 -8.59
CA LEU A 125 -1.99 -8.45 -8.11
C LEU A 125 -0.99 -8.63 -6.95
N VAL A 126 0.21 -8.04 -7.08
CA VAL A 126 1.24 -8.13 -6.03
C VAL A 126 0.79 -7.45 -4.75
N PHE A 127 0.25 -6.23 -4.81
CA PHE A 127 -0.26 -5.53 -3.62
C PHE A 127 -1.49 -6.20 -3.04
N GLY A 128 -2.34 -6.84 -3.85
CA GLY A 128 -3.42 -7.69 -3.32
C GLY A 128 -2.88 -8.91 -2.55
N GLY A 129 -1.82 -9.54 -3.06
CA GLY A 129 -1.13 -10.64 -2.37
C GLY A 129 -0.38 -10.20 -1.11
N LEU A 130 0.28 -9.03 -1.15
CA LEU A 130 0.93 -8.43 0.01
C LEU A 130 -0.10 -8.06 1.08
N LEU A 131 -1.24 -7.51 0.69
CA LEU A 131 -2.31 -7.19 1.63
C LEU A 131 -2.77 -8.45 2.38
N LEU A 132 -2.93 -9.59 1.67
CA LEU A 132 -3.25 -10.87 2.31
C LEU A 132 -2.15 -11.30 3.29
N TYR A 133 -0.89 -11.26 2.84
CA TYR A 133 0.28 -11.65 3.64
C TYR A 133 0.43 -10.79 4.89
N ASP A 134 0.41 -9.46 4.75
CA ASP A 134 0.59 -8.51 5.84
C ASP A 134 -0.60 -8.52 6.80
N THR A 135 -1.83 -8.73 6.31
CA THR A 135 -3.00 -8.90 7.18
C THR A 135 -2.85 -10.16 8.04
N GLN A 136 -2.42 -11.27 7.46
CA GLN A 136 -2.20 -12.51 8.23
C GLN A 136 -1.04 -12.40 9.21
N LYS A 137 0.05 -11.75 8.79
CA LYS A 137 1.20 -11.47 9.66
C LYS A 137 0.78 -10.59 10.84
N LEU A 138 -0.03 -9.56 10.60
CA LEU A 138 -0.60 -8.68 11.63
C LEU A 138 -1.45 -9.50 12.62
N VAL A 139 -2.40 -10.30 12.13
CA VAL A 139 -3.28 -11.14 12.98
C VAL A 139 -2.46 -12.15 13.78
N LYS A 140 -1.57 -12.90 13.13
CA LYS A 140 -0.72 -13.90 13.80
C LYS A 140 0.16 -13.26 14.88
N LYS A 141 0.72 -12.08 14.59
CA LYS A 141 1.55 -11.35 15.57
C LYS A 141 0.71 -10.82 16.73
N ALA A 142 -0.53 -10.41 16.49
CA ALA A 142 -1.46 -10.02 17.55
C ALA A 142 -1.86 -11.23 18.44
N GLU A 143 -2.14 -12.38 17.84
CA GLU A 143 -2.54 -13.61 18.56
C GLU A 143 -1.39 -14.24 19.36
N THR A 144 -0.18 -14.21 18.81
CA THR A 144 1.02 -14.80 19.45
C THR A 144 1.66 -13.88 20.49
N HIS A 145 1.20 -12.64 20.61
CA HIS A 145 1.74 -11.69 21.58
C HIS A 145 1.28 -12.01 23.00
N SER A 146 2.10 -12.77 23.73
CA SER A 146 1.93 -13.01 25.17
C SER A 146 2.18 -11.74 25.99
N LEU A 147 1.44 -11.59 27.11
CA LEU A 147 1.61 -10.53 28.11
C LEU A 147 3.04 -10.43 28.69
N TYR A 148 3.84 -11.49 28.57
CA TYR A 148 5.21 -11.56 29.08
C TYR A 148 6.28 -11.30 28.00
N HIS A 149 5.89 -10.86 26.79
CA HIS A 149 6.88 -10.51 25.77
C HIS A 149 7.72 -9.30 26.21
N PRO A 150 9.06 -9.35 26.08
CA PRO A 150 9.95 -8.26 26.50
C PRO A 150 9.81 -6.98 25.65
N VAL A 151 9.19 -7.08 24.47
CA VAL A 151 8.90 -5.96 23.58
C VAL A 151 7.38 -5.82 23.50
N LYS A 152 6.85 -4.62 23.77
CA LYS A 152 5.42 -4.35 23.67
C LYS A 152 4.91 -4.46 22.23
N TYR A 153 3.69 -4.98 22.05
CA TYR A 153 3.03 -5.01 20.76
C TYR A 153 2.78 -3.59 20.24
N ASP A 154 3.12 -3.36 18.98
CA ASP A 154 3.01 -2.07 18.33
C ASP A 154 2.05 -2.13 17.14
N PRO A 155 0.75 -1.88 17.35
CA PRO A 155 -0.25 -2.01 16.30
C PRO A 155 -0.03 -1.02 15.15
N ILE A 156 0.54 0.15 15.44
CA ILE A 156 0.82 1.18 14.43
C ILE A 156 1.92 0.68 13.51
N ASN A 157 3.00 0.14 14.07
CA ASN A 157 4.12 -0.34 13.26
C ASN A 157 3.72 -1.51 12.34
N GLU A 158 2.92 -2.44 12.85
CA GLU A 158 2.48 -3.60 12.07
C GLU A 158 1.43 -3.25 11.00
N SER A 159 0.61 -2.22 11.23
CA SER A 159 -0.43 -1.81 10.25
C SER A 159 0.09 -0.93 9.11
N ILE A 160 1.31 -0.39 9.20
CA ILE A 160 1.90 0.45 8.13
C ILE A 160 2.00 -0.31 6.80
N GLY A 161 2.35 -1.60 6.81
CA GLY A 161 2.44 -2.43 5.59
C GLY A 161 1.09 -2.55 4.90
N VAL A 162 0.07 -3.00 5.65
CA VAL A 162 -1.33 -3.07 5.21
C VAL A 162 -1.83 -1.73 4.67
N TYR A 163 -1.55 -0.64 5.38
CA TYR A 163 -1.93 0.71 4.94
C TYR A 163 -1.28 1.08 3.58
N MET A 164 0.00 0.80 3.40
CA MET A 164 0.70 1.07 2.14
C MET A 164 0.15 0.22 0.99
N ASP A 165 -0.20 -1.04 1.22
CA ASP A 165 -0.81 -1.90 0.20
C ASP A 165 -2.17 -1.33 -0.25
N ILE A 166 -3.00 -0.88 0.70
CA ILE A 166 -4.29 -0.25 0.40
C ILE A 166 -4.12 0.99 -0.49
N ILE A 167 -3.16 1.86 -0.15
CA ILE A 167 -2.87 3.07 -0.92
C ILE A 167 -2.40 2.70 -2.34
N ASN A 168 -1.51 1.71 -2.47
CA ASN A 168 -1.01 1.26 -3.77
C ASN A 168 -2.12 0.65 -4.64
N ILE A 169 -3.03 -0.15 -4.04
CA ILE A 169 -4.21 -0.69 -4.73
C ILE A 169 -5.12 0.46 -5.19
N PHE A 170 -5.40 1.43 -4.33
CA PHE A 170 -6.26 2.58 -4.63
C PHE A 170 -5.77 3.37 -5.85
N ILE A 171 -4.48 3.76 -5.86
CA ILE A 171 -3.90 4.56 -6.95
C ILE A 171 -4.01 3.80 -8.28
N ARG A 172 -3.78 2.49 -8.25
CA ARG A 172 -3.85 1.64 -9.45
C ARG A 172 -5.28 1.53 -9.96
N ILE A 173 -6.25 1.29 -9.09
CA ILE A 173 -7.67 1.27 -9.46
C ILE A 173 -8.11 2.63 -10.01
N ALA A 174 -7.75 3.73 -9.36
CA ALA A 174 -8.06 5.08 -9.83
C ALA A 174 -7.47 5.33 -11.23
N THR A 175 -6.21 4.93 -11.45
CA THR A 175 -5.53 5.07 -12.74
C THR A 175 -6.19 4.23 -13.83
N ILE A 176 -6.56 2.99 -13.53
CA ILE A 176 -7.29 2.10 -14.46
C ILE A 176 -8.64 2.69 -14.83
N LEU A 177 -9.39 3.23 -13.87
CA LEU A 177 -10.68 3.87 -14.13
C LEU A 177 -10.54 5.14 -14.98
N ALA A 178 -9.50 5.94 -14.76
CA ALA A 178 -9.23 7.12 -15.58
C ALA A 178 -8.82 6.76 -17.02
N ALA A 179 -7.98 5.73 -17.20
CA ALA A 179 -7.60 5.24 -18.51
C ALA A 179 -8.81 4.65 -19.27
N GLY A 180 -9.67 3.87 -18.60
CA GLY A 180 -10.87 3.29 -19.20
C GLY A 180 -11.97 4.31 -19.52
N GLY A 181 -12.08 5.40 -18.75
CA GLY A 181 -13.03 6.48 -18.97
C GLY A 181 -12.72 7.34 -20.22
N GLY A 182 -11.43 7.50 -20.56
CA GLY A 182 -11.00 8.24 -21.75
C GLY A 182 -11.29 7.53 -23.07
N SER A 183 -11.28 6.19 -23.08
CA SER A 183 -11.54 5.39 -24.29
C SER A 183 -13.02 5.32 -24.69
N ARG A 184 -13.96 5.62 -23.78
CA ARG A 184 -15.41 5.65 -24.06
C ARG A 184 -15.90 6.98 -24.65
N ARG A 185 -15.04 8.00 -24.69
CA ARG A 185 -15.35 9.35 -25.23
C ARG A 185 -14.71 9.61 -26.60
N ARG A 186 -14.14 8.59 -27.24
CA ARG A 186 -13.70 8.63 -28.64
C ARG A 186 -14.60 7.73 -29.48
#